data_AF-A0A497IB16-F1
#
_entry.id   AF-A0A497IB16-F1
#
_cell.length_a   1.000
_cell.length_b   1.000
_cell.length_c   1.000
_cell.angle_alpha   90.00
_cell.angle_beta   90.00
_cell.angle_gamma   90.00
#
_symmetry.space_group_name_H-M   'P 1'
#
loop_
_entity.id
_entity.type
_entity.pdbx_description
1 polymer ?
#
loop_
_entity_poly.entity_id
_entity_poly.type
_entity_poly.pdbx_seq_one_letter_code
_entity_poly.pdbx_strand_id
1 'polypeptide(L)'
;MAKWFRKAVTARPPNTLGGWSKSKSADARRRAALSSRPKSWSLQRRRRSAGRALQALANVTKDKPTRLKAKADARYFFRRL
;
A
#
# COMPACT_ATOMS: atom_id res chain seq x y z
N MET A 1 20.39 0.08 17.19
CA MET A 1 19.47 -0.90 16.56
C MET A 1 20.18 -2.25 16.53
N ALA A 2 19.56 -3.32 17.04
CA ALA A 2 20.25 -4.62 17.22
C ALA A 2 20.62 -5.29 15.88
N LYS A 3 21.77 -6.01 15.86
CA LYS A 3 22.33 -6.65 14.65
C LYS A 3 21.37 -7.68 14.02
N TRP A 4 20.62 -8.41 14.85
CA TRP A 4 19.61 -9.37 14.41
C TRP A 4 18.42 -8.69 13.69
N PHE A 5 18.00 -7.52 14.15
CA PHE A 5 16.89 -6.77 13.56
C PHE A 5 17.25 -6.26 12.17
N ARG A 6 18.47 -5.72 12.01
CA ARG A 6 18.96 -5.25 10.71
C ARG A 6 18.99 -6.41 9.69
N LYS A 7 19.49 -7.60 10.09
CA LYS A 7 19.48 -8.81 9.25
C LYS A 7 18.07 -9.23 8.81
N ALA A 8 17.09 -9.18 9.72
CA ALA A 8 15.70 -9.52 9.41
C ALA A 8 15.05 -8.52 8.43
N VAL A 9 15.30 -7.23 8.61
CA VAL A 9 14.82 -6.16 7.70
C VAL A 9 15.43 -6.28 6.31
N THR A 10 16.73 -6.60 6.21
CA THR A 10 17.38 -6.79 4.90
C THR A 10 16.84 -8.03 4.18
N ALA A 11 16.59 -9.12 4.91
CA ALA A 11 16.05 -10.36 4.34
C ALA A 11 14.60 -10.21 3.87
N ARG A 12 13.78 -9.41 4.55
CA ARG A 12 12.37 -9.13 4.21
C ARG A 12 12.11 -7.64 4.32
N PRO A 13 12.44 -6.85 3.29
CA PRO A 13 12.26 -5.41 3.34
C PRO A 13 10.78 -5.06 3.60
N PRO A 14 10.50 -4.02 4.41
CA PRO A 14 9.14 -3.59 4.68
C PRO A 14 8.43 -3.29 3.36
N ASN A 15 7.21 -3.80 3.19
CA ASN A 15 6.41 -3.47 2.03
C ASN A 15 5.94 -2.02 2.15
N THR A 16 6.69 -1.10 1.56
CA THR A 16 6.39 0.33 1.60
C THR A 16 5.27 0.75 0.65
N LEU A 17 4.59 -0.21 -0.01
CA LEU A 17 3.58 0.04 -1.04
C LEU A 17 4.10 1.03 -2.10
N GLY A 18 5.37 0.88 -2.50
CA GLY A 18 6.00 1.72 -3.51
C GLY A 18 6.34 3.13 -3.00
N GLY A 19 6.71 3.25 -1.72
CA GLY A 19 6.95 4.55 -1.09
C GLY A 19 5.66 5.32 -0.78
N TRP A 20 4.58 4.61 -0.48
CA TRP A 20 3.35 5.22 0.02
C TRP A 20 3.64 6.00 1.32
N SER A 21 3.11 7.21 1.42
CA SER A 21 3.24 8.06 2.62
C SER A 21 1.99 8.95 2.78
N LYS A 22 1.65 9.29 4.02
CA LYS A 22 0.52 10.17 4.36
C LYS A 22 0.68 11.59 3.83
N SER A 23 1.92 12.06 3.62
CA SER A 23 2.24 13.39 3.09
C SER A 23 1.96 13.52 1.59
N LYS A 24 1.90 12.40 0.84
CA LYS A 24 1.63 12.41 -0.60
C LYS A 24 0.16 12.71 -0.89
N SER A 25 -0.15 13.26 -2.06
CA SER A 25 -1.54 13.39 -2.54
C SER A 25 -2.20 12.02 -2.73
N ALA A 26 -3.54 11.98 -2.79
CA ALA A 26 -4.27 10.72 -2.98
C ALA A 26 -3.87 10.02 -4.31
N ASP A 27 -3.70 10.77 -5.40
CA ASP A 27 -3.27 10.20 -6.68
C ASP A 27 -1.85 9.65 -6.63
N ALA A 28 -0.94 10.35 -5.96
CA ALA A 28 0.44 9.88 -5.79
C ALA A 28 0.49 8.59 -4.94
N ARG A 29 -0.38 8.47 -3.92
CA ARG A 29 -0.53 7.24 -3.13
C ARG A 29 -1.08 6.07 -3.95
N ARG A 30 -2.09 6.32 -4.80
CA ARG A 30 -2.63 5.30 -5.71
C ARG A 30 -1.57 4.83 -6.71
N ARG A 31 -0.82 5.76 -7.30
CA ARG A 31 0.28 5.44 -8.23
C ARG A 31 1.36 4.60 -7.54
N ALA A 32 1.77 4.98 -6.32
CA ALA A 32 2.71 4.21 -5.51
C ALA A 32 2.20 2.78 -5.22
N ALA A 33 0.95 2.66 -4.76
CA ALA A 33 0.36 1.35 -4.48
C ALA A 33 0.30 0.46 -5.73
N LEU A 34 0.00 1.02 -6.90
CA LEU A 34 0.00 0.28 -8.17
C LEU A 34 1.40 -0.06 -8.68
N SER A 35 2.37 0.85 -8.53
CA SER A 35 3.76 0.62 -8.95
C SER A 35 4.49 -0.39 -8.07
N SER A 36 4.04 -0.57 -6.82
CA SER A 36 4.55 -1.60 -5.90
C SER A 36 4.25 -3.04 -6.33
N ARG A 37 3.35 -3.24 -7.30
CA ARG A 37 2.90 -4.58 -7.73
C ARG A 37 3.64 -5.00 -9.00
N PRO A 38 3.86 -6.32 -9.20
CA PRO A 38 4.51 -6.82 -10.40
C PRO A 38 3.83 -6.34 -11.68
N LYS A 39 4.62 -5.84 -12.64
CA LYS A 39 4.12 -5.35 -13.93
C LYS A 39 3.54 -6.49 -14.79
N SER A 40 3.98 -7.73 -14.56
CA SER A 40 3.48 -8.94 -15.23
C SER A 40 2.04 -9.31 -14.85
N TRP A 41 1.50 -8.74 -13.77
CA TRP A 41 0.13 -9.00 -13.38
C TRP A 41 -0.87 -8.23 -14.24
N SER A 42 -2.01 -8.87 -14.52
CA SER A 42 -3.14 -8.19 -15.15
C SER A 42 -3.57 -6.96 -14.36
N LEU A 43 -4.13 -5.97 -15.06
CA LEU A 43 -4.59 -4.72 -14.45
C LEU A 43 -5.59 -4.98 -13.32
N GLN A 44 -6.51 -5.92 -13.53
CA GLN A 44 -7.51 -6.34 -12.56
C GLN A 44 -6.84 -6.92 -11.30
N ARG A 45 -5.90 -7.86 -11.46
CA ARG A 45 -5.16 -8.46 -10.33
C ARG A 45 -4.37 -7.42 -9.54
N ARG A 46 -3.70 -6.49 -10.23
CA ARG A 46 -2.95 -5.38 -9.61
C ARG A 46 -3.86 -4.49 -8.75
N ARG A 47 -5.01 -4.07 -9.30
CA ARG A 47 -6.00 -3.24 -8.58
C ARG A 47 -6.54 -3.98 -7.35
N ARG A 48 -6.93 -5.24 -7.48
CA ARG A 48 -7.45 -6.06 -6.36
C ARG A 48 -6.42 -6.19 -5.24
N SER A 49 -5.18 -6.51 -5.59
CA SER A 49 -4.09 -6.65 -4.63
C SER A 49 -3.75 -5.33 -3.93
N ALA A 50 -3.67 -4.22 -4.68
CA ALA A 50 -3.43 -2.89 -4.13
C ALA A 50 -4.56 -2.46 -3.19
N GLY A 51 -5.83 -2.69 -3.56
CA GLY A 51 -6.99 -2.39 -2.72
C GLY A 51 -6.97 -3.14 -1.39
N ARG A 52 -6.66 -4.45 -1.40
CA ARG A 52 -6.51 -5.24 -0.16
C ARG A 52 -5.40 -4.72 0.73
N ALA A 53 -4.26 -4.35 0.16
CA ALA A 53 -3.14 -3.80 0.92
C ALA A 53 -3.47 -2.44 1.58
N LEU A 54 -4.18 -1.57 0.87
CA LEU A 54 -4.64 -0.29 1.41
C LEU A 54 -5.71 -0.47 2.50
N GLN A 55 -6.59 -1.46 2.35
CA GLN A 55 -7.55 -1.82 3.38
C GLN A 55 -6.86 -2.33 4.65
N ALA A 56 -5.83 -3.18 4.51
CA ALA A 56 -5.02 -3.64 5.63
C ALA A 56 -4.29 -2.48 6.31
N LEU A 57 -3.71 -1.56 5.51
CA LEU A 57 -3.09 -0.34 6.01
C LEU A 57 -4.09 0.48 6.85
N ALA A 58 -5.30 0.68 6.34
CA ALA A 58 -6.36 1.41 7.04
C ALA A 58 -6.69 0.80 8.42
N ASN A 59 -6.58 -0.52 8.58
CA ASN A 59 -6.84 -1.20 9.84
C ASN A 59 -5.70 -1.03 10.86
N VAL A 60 -4.44 -0.97 10.40
CA VAL A 60 -3.27 -0.84 11.29
C VAL A 60 -2.93 0.61 11.63
N THR A 61 -3.39 1.60 10.85
CA THR A 61 -3.12 3.01 11.16
C THR A 61 -4.09 3.53 12.21
N LYS A 62 -3.57 4.06 13.32
CA LYS A 62 -4.38 4.79 14.32
C LYS A 62 -4.79 6.21 13.85
N ASP A 63 -4.18 6.71 12.78
CA ASP A 63 -4.45 8.03 12.20
C ASP A 63 -5.76 8.03 11.37
N LYS A 64 -6.79 8.75 11.87
CA LYS A 64 -8.11 8.82 11.21
C LYS A 64 -8.01 9.33 9.75
N PRO A 65 -7.28 10.42 9.43
CA PRO A 65 -7.14 10.90 8.06
C PRO A 65 -6.52 9.87 7.11
N THR A 66 -5.48 9.17 7.57
CA THR A 66 -4.82 8.10 6.80
C THR A 66 -5.79 6.96 6.52
N ARG A 67 -6.51 6.50 7.54
CA ARG A 67 -7.51 5.43 7.42
C ARG A 67 -8.60 5.78 6.41
N LEU A 68 -9.16 6.99 6.47
CA LEU A 68 -10.21 7.44 5.54
C LEU A 68 -9.71 7.47 4.10
N LYS A 69 -8.52 8.04 3.86
CA LYS A 69 -7.91 8.10 2.52
C LYS A 69 -7.59 6.71 1.97
N ALA A 70 -6.98 5.84 2.78
CA ALA A 70 -6.68 4.47 2.38
C ALA A 70 -7.95 3.65 2.07
N LYS A 71 -9.03 3.84 2.85
CA LYS A 71 -10.34 3.20 2.59
C LYS A 71 -10.99 3.72 1.30
N ALA A 72 -10.88 5.01 1.02
CA ALA A 72 -11.37 5.60 -0.24
C ALA A 72 -10.62 5.04 -1.46
N ASP A 73 -9.28 4.99 -1.39
CA ASP A 73 -8.45 4.41 -2.44
C ASP A 73 -8.75 2.92 -2.64
N ALA A 74 -8.90 2.15 -1.55
CA ALA A 74 -9.28 0.73 -1.62
C ALA A 74 -10.64 0.52 -2.30
N ARG A 75 -11.66 1.29 -1.91
CA ARG A 75 -13.00 1.25 -2.54
C ARG A 75 -12.93 1.58 -4.03
N TYR A 76 -12.15 2.59 -4.41
CA TYR A 76 -11.96 2.93 -5.82
C TYR A 76 -11.38 1.76 -6.63
N PHE A 77 -10.38 1.07 -6.07
CA PHE A 77 -9.81 -0.10 -6.71
C PHE A 77 -10.78 -1.27 -6.78
N PHE A 78 -11.62 -1.47 -5.76
CA PHE A 78 -12.64 -2.51 -5.76
C PHE A 78 -13.81 -2.23 -6.72
N ARG A 79 -14.19 -0.96 -6.92
CA ARG A 79 -15.26 -0.58 -7.87
C ARG A 79 -14.81 -0.70 -9.33
N ARG A 80 -13.50 -0.63 -9.59
CA ARG A 80 -12.89 -0.76 -10.93
C ARG A 80 -12.62 -2.23 -11.33
N LEU A 81 -13.14 -3.20 -10.59
CA LEU A 81 -12.94 -4.63 -10.76
C LEU A 81 -14.14 -5.32 -11.36
#